data_AF-A0A835T2T0-F1
#
_entry.id   AF-A0A835T2T0-F1
#
_cell.length_a   1.000
_cell.length_b   1.000
_cell.length_c   1.000
_cell.angle_alpha   90.00
_cell.angle_beta   90.00
_cell.angle_gamma   90.00
#
_symmetry.space_group_name_H-M   'P 1'
#
loop_
_entity.id
_entity.type
_entity.pdbx_description
1 polymer ?
#
loop_
_entity_poly.entity_id
_entity_poly.type
_entity_poly.pdbx_seq_one_letter_code
_entity_poly.pdbx_strand_id
1 'polypeptide(L)'
;MGDIYPLPGLRDCLAARSFRQEIILVSENRLSAGFQLFYNALEMGYDHIVLMSTKDKCEKAVRLWPRVSCVWSSQVFANSPKYMLDRHSFLPRAARLGYNVLCLDSDSIFLTDIYTYLKAPPLRDMALMALRDPAIGWLNSAIIYVQNARPDGPAIYMLAEVIDRLERWAEAKDELNQRGWPIGCWEQMVMSDVLMGAVIGRPMSYGCWNRDNNVTYRDAWEGAHKRYFGYSDPGGIAITQYLKVHPVA
;
A
#
# COMPACT_ATOMS: atom_id res chain seq x y z
N MET A 1 14.98 -16.10 -0.94
CA MET A 1 14.07 -15.63 0.13
C MET A 1 12.84 -16.52 0.17
N GLY A 2 12.06 -16.43 1.25
CA GLY A 2 11.10 -17.47 1.68
C GLY A 2 9.69 -16.96 1.97
N ASP A 3 8.94 -17.78 2.69
CA ASP A 3 7.61 -17.46 3.19
C ASP A 3 7.69 -16.51 4.40
N ILE A 4 7.02 -15.35 4.32
CA ILE A 4 7.00 -14.33 5.38
C ILE A 4 5.71 -14.35 6.21
N TYR A 5 4.77 -15.27 5.96
CA TYR A 5 3.59 -15.38 6.81
C TYR A 5 3.96 -15.81 8.24
N PRO A 6 4.81 -16.82 8.48
CA PRO A 6 5.35 -17.08 9.80
C PRO A 6 6.23 -15.91 10.29
N LEU A 7 6.15 -15.59 11.59
CA LEU A 7 6.97 -14.53 12.19
C LEU A 7 8.49 -14.75 12.02
N PRO A 8 9.05 -15.97 12.17
CA PRO A 8 10.47 -16.20 11.90
C PRO A 8 10.88 -15.82 10.48
N GLY A 9 10.11 -16.25 9.47
CA GLY A 9 10.39 -15.92 8.07
C GLY A 9 10.34 -14.43 7.77
N LEU A 10 9.41 -13.69 8.39
CA LEU A 10 9.39 -12.23 8.31
C LEU A 10 10.64 -11.60 8.94
N ARG A 11 11.05 -12.06 10.13
CA ARG A 11 12.26 -11.55 10.81
C ARG A 11 13.52 -11.79 9.99
N ASP A 12 13.67 -12.99 9.43
CA ASP A 12 14.81 -13.35 8.59
C ASP A 12 14.86 -12.48 7.33
N CYS A 13 13.71 -12.23 6.69
CA CYS A 13 13.62 -11.31 5.56
C CYS A 13 14.07 -9.89 5.93
N LEU A 14 13.55 -9.33 7.02
CA LEU A 14 13.85 -7.97 7.45
C LEU A 14 15.32 -7.81 7.85
N ALA A 15 15.87 -8.78 8.59
CA ALA A 15 17.28 -8.79 8.98
C ALA A 15 18.22 -8.90 7.76
N ALA A 16 17.86 -9.72 6.76
CA ALA A 16 18.70 -9.95 5.59
C ALA A 16 18.68 -8.79 4.58
N ARG A 17 17.62 -7.97 4.57
CA ARG A 17 17.41 -6.96 3.52
C ARG A 17 17.26 -5.53 3.98
N SER A 18 17.04 -5.26 5.26
CA SER A 18 16.95 -3.87 5.70
C SER A 18 18.29 -3.16 5.69
N PHE A 19 18.25 -1.83 5.58
CA PHE A 19 19.39 -0.97 5.84
C PHE A 19 18.99 0.09 6.86
N ARG A 20 19.66 0.13 8.02
CA ARG A 20 19.29 1.03 9.14
C ARG A 20 17.81 0.93 9.50
N GLN A 21 17.27 -0.29 9.53
CA GLN A 21 15.86 -0.60 9.77
C GLN A 21 14.89 -0.08 8.69
N GLU A 22 15.37 0.43 7.56
CA GLU A 22 14.55 0.76 6.39
C GLU A 22 14.41 -0.45 5.47
N ILE A 23 13.21 -0.65 4.92
CA ILE A 23 12.96 -1.62 3.84
C ILE A 23 12.00 -1.02 2.81
N ILE A 24 12.28 -1.25 1.52
CA ILE A 24 11.38 -0.91 0.42
C ILE A 24 10.66 -2.19 0.01
N LEU A 25 9.33 -2.19 0.09
CA LEU A 25 8.48 -3.30 -0.33
C LEU A 25 7.84 -2.96 -1.68
N VAL A 26 8.01 -3.82 -2.67
CA VAL A 26 7.32 -3.74 -3.96
C VAL A 26 6.48 -4.99 -4.16
N SER A 27 5.18 -4.86 -4.41
CA SER A 27 4.31 -6.03 -4.64
C SER A 27 3.89 -6.14 -6.10
N GLU A 28 4.33 -7.21 -6.77
CA GLU A 28 4.10 -7.37 -8.20
C GLU A 28 4.22 -8.84 -8.67
N ASN A 29 3.33 -9.25 -9.58
CA ASN A 29 3.36 -10.56 -10.24
C ASN A 29 3.91 -10.51 -11.69
N ARG A 30 3.87 -9.33 -12.32
CA ARG A 30 4.51 -8.99 -13.59
C ARG A 30 6.00 -8.74 -13.34
N LEU A 31 6.80 -9.81 -13.39
CA LEU A 31 8.24 -9.74 -13.07
C LEU A 31 9.00 -8.66 -13.83
N SER A 32 8.62 -8.34 -15.07
CA SER A 32 9.23 -7.25 -15.84
C SER A 32 9.08 -5.89 -15.15
N ALA A 33 7.89 -5.53 -14.71
CA ALA A 33 7.64 -4.27 -13.99
C ALA A 33 8.37 -4.27 -12.64
N GLY A 34 8.28 -5.38 -11.88
CA GLY A 34 9.01 -5.52 -10.62
C GLY A 34 10.53 -5.38 -10.78
N PHE A 35 11.11 -5.96 -11.83
CA PHE A 35 12.54 -5.85 -12.14
C PHE A 35 12.95 -4.44 -12.56
N GLN A 36 12.10 -3.71 -13.29
CA GLN A 36 12.38 -2.33 -13.67
C GLN A 36 12.51 -1.43 -12.44
N LEU A 37 11.54 -1.51 -11.51
CA LEU A 37 11.62 -0.75 -10.26
C LEU A 37 12.78 -1.24 -9.38
N PHE A 38 13.01 -2.55 -9.29
CA PHE A 38 14.15 -3.09 -8.55
C PHE A 38 15.47 -2.55 -9.08
N TYR A 39 15.68 -2.58 -10.39
CA TYR A 39 16.87 -2.05 -11.04
C TYR A 39 17.02 -0.54 -10.80
N ASN A 40 15.94 0.22 -10.97
CA ASN A 40 15.94 1.66 -10.69
C ASN A 40 16.30 1.97 -9.22
N ALA A 41 15.80 1.19 -8.26
CA ALA A 41 16.17 1.34 -6.86
C ALA A 41 17.67 1.08 -6.63
N LEU A 42 18.24 0.06 -7.28
CA LEU A 42 19.68 -0.21 -7.20
C LEU A 42 20.53 0.94 -7.76
N GLU A 43 20.14 1.53 -8.89
CA GLU A 43 20.81 2.70 -9.49
C GLU A 43 20.79 3.92 -8.55
N MET A 44 19.74 4.06 -7.74
CA MET A 44 19.64 5.06 -6.68
C MET A 44 20.44 4.71 -5.41
N GLY A 45 21.10 3.55 -5.38
CA GLY A 45 21.85 3.06 -4.22
C GLY A 45 21.01 2.33 -3.17
N TYR A 46 19.75 2.00 -3.47
CA TYR A 46 18.87 1.25 -2.56
C TYR A 46 18.96 -0.25 -2.80
N ASP A 47 19.76 -0.94 -1.99
CA ASP A 47 19.82 -2.41 -2.00
C ASP A 47 18.83 -3.04 -1.01
N HIS A 48 18.20 -2.23 -0.13
CA HIS A 48 17.22 -2.66 0.86
C HIS A 48 15.79 -2.77 0.33
N ILE A 49 15.66 -3.25 -0.90
CA ILE A 49 14.40 -3.45 -1.61
C ILE A 49 14.02 -4.93 -1.66
N VAL A 50 12.73 -5.22 -1.52
CA VAL A 50 12.18 -6.58 -1.59
C VAL A 50 10.97 -6.63 -2.51
N LEU A 51 11.03 -7.53 -3.49
CA LEU A 51 9.89 -7.91 -4.30
C LEU A 51 9.01 -8.90 -3.53
N MET A 52 7.73 -8.61 -3.42
CA MET A 52 6.71 -9.53 -2.92
C MET A 52 5.89 -10.03 -4.09
N SER A 53 5.78 -11.34 -4.21
CA SER A 53 5.07 -11.98 -5.31
C SER A 53 4.51 -13.34 -4.88
N THR A 54 3.88 -14.07 -5.80
CA THR A 54 3.56 -15.48 -5.54
C THR A 54 4.83 -16.34 -5.46
N LYS A 55 4.74 -17.51 -4.81
CA LYS A 55 5.86 -18.43 -4.67
C LYS A 55 6.51 -18.79 -6.02
N ASP A 56 5.71 -19.18 -7.01
CA ASP A 56 6.20 -19.51 -8.37
C ASP A 56 6.92 -18.33 -9.02
N LYS A 57 6.37 -17.11 -8.86
CA LYS A 57 7.00 -15.90 -9.40
C LYS A 57 8.30 -15.58 -8.70
N CYS A 58 8.39 -15.77 -7.39
CA CYS A 58 9.65 -15.60 -6.66
C CYS A 58 10.71 -16.63 -7.03
N GLU A 59 10.34 -17.90 -7.19
CA GLU A 59 11.28 -18.93 -7.67
C GLU A 59 11.82 -18.60 -9.05
N LYS A 60 10.96 -18.13 -9.97
CA LYS A 60 11.37 -17.63 -11.29
C LYS A 60 12.25 -16.39 -11.20
N ALA A 61 11.89 -15.44 -10.35
CA ALA A 61 12.61 -14.18 -10.19
C ALA A 61 14.06 -14.42 -9.75
N VAL A 62 14.26 -15.24 -8.72
CA VAL A 62 15.60 -15.56 -8.18
C VAL A 62 16.44 -16.37 -9.18
N ARG A 63 15.82 -17.24 -9.99
CA ARG A 63 16.53 -17.95 -11.06
C ARG A 63 17.03 -17.03 -12.17
N LEU A 64 16.20 -16.06 -12.57
CA LEU A 64 16.53 -15.12 -13.64
C LEU A 64 17.51 -14.04 -13.18
N TRP A 65 17.35 -13.58 -11.94
CA TRP A 65 18.19 -12.55 -11.35
C TRP A 65 18.47 -12.87 -9.87
N PRO A 66 19.57 -13.57 -9.56
CA PRO A 66 19.88 -14.02 -8.20
C PRO A 66 20.01 -12.90 -7.16
N ARG A 67 20.29 -11.66 -7.60
CA ARG A 67 20.36 -10.48 -6.72
C ARG A 67 18.98 -10.05 -6.23
N VAL A 68 17.90 -10.35 -6.96
CA VAL A 68 16.54 -9.95 -6.56
C VAL A 68 16.13 -10.66 -5.28
N SER A 69 15.79 -9.86 -4.27
CA SER A 69 15.07 -10.29 -3.08
C SER A 69 13.63 -10.56 -3.46
N CYS A 70 13.17 -11.81 -3.35
CA CYS A 70 11.75 -12.11 -3.54
C CYS A 70 11.16 -12.93 -2.39
N VAL A 71 10.08 -12.44 -1.80
CA VAL A 71 9.32 -13.09 -0.73
C VAL A 71 7.88 -13.39 -1.18
N TRP A 72 7.28 -14.39 -0.55
CA TRP A 72 5.87 -14.71 -0.70
C TRP A 72 5.26 -14.94 0.67
N SER A 73 3.94 -15.02 0.73
CA SER A 73 3.20 -15.27 1.97
C SER A 73 2.28 -16.47 1.77
N SER A 74 2.37 -17.47 2.66
CA SER A 74 1.42 -18.59 2.71
C SER A 74 0.08 -18.23 3.36
N GLN A 75 -0.10 -16.99 3.82
CA GLN A 75 -1.37 -16.51 4.36
C GLN A 75 -2.48 -16.71 3.32
N VAL A 76 -3.56 -17.36 3.72
CA VAL A 76 -4.77 -17.47 2.91
C VAL A 76 -5.71 -16.35 3.33
N PHE A 77 -6.22 -15.64 2.34
CA PHE A 77 -7.22 -14.60 2.53
C PHE A 77 -8.52 -15.04 1.86
N ALA A 78 -9.65 -14.72 2.48
CA ALA A 78 -10.96 -14.88 1.85
C ALA A 78 -11.16 -13.85 0.72
N ASN A 79 -10.57 -12.65 0.87
CA ASN A 79 -10.63 -11.60 -0.13
C ASN A 79 -9.54 -11.73 -1.21
N SER A 80 -9.66 -10.96 -2.30
CA SER A 80 -8.77 -10.99 -3.46
C SER A 80 -8.61 -9.58 -4.08
N PRO A 81 -7.51 -9.30 -4.80
CA PRO A 81 -6.42 -10.21 -5.12
C PRO A 81 -5.35 -10.31 -4.02
N LYS A 82 -4.90 -11.55 -3.74
CA LYS A 82 -4.02 -11.89 -2.62
C LYS A 82 -2.75 -11.04 -2.51
N TYR A 83 -2.09 -10.72 -3.62
CA TYR A 83 -0.83 -9.96 -3.58
C TYR A 83 -1.00 -8.53 -3.04
N MET A 84 -2.20 -7.94 -3.16
CA MET A 84 -2.54 -6.65 -2.54
C MET A 84 -2.72 -6.80 -1.04
N LEU A 85 -3.36 -7.88 -0.60
CA LEU A 85 -3.56 -8.18 0.82
C LEU A 85 -2.23 -8.52 1.51
N ASP A 86 -1.34 -9.22 0.82
CA ASP A 86 -0.02 -9.57 1.35
C ASP A 86 0.81 -8.31 1.70
N ARG A 87 0.80 -7.25 0.88
CA ARG A 87 1.49 -6.00 1.23
C ARG A 87 0.87 -5.26 2.40
N HIS A 88 -0.45 -5.19 2.46
CA HIS A 88 -1.14 -4.53 3.55
C HIS A 88 -1.03 -5.33 4.86
N SER A 89 -0.83 -6.65 4.79
CA SER A 89 -0.45 -7.50 5.92
C SER A 89 1.03 -7.29 6.32
N PHE A 90 1.93 -7.10 5.36
CA PHE A 90 3.34 -6.85 5.62
C PHE A 90 3.59 -5.56 6.42
N LEU A 91 2.99 -4.45 5.97
CA LEU A 91 3.18 -3.11 6.52
C LEU A 91 3.12 -3.06 8.07
N PRO A 92 1.98 -3.39 8.72
CA PRO A 92 1.88 -3.33 10.17
C PRO A 92 2.76 -4.38 10.87
N ARG A 93 2.99 -5.54 10.25
CA ARG A 93 3.81 -6.62 10.84
C ARG A 93 5.28 -6.24 10.90
N ALA A 94 5.83 -5.68 9.83
CA ALA A 94 7.20 -5.18 9.81
C ALA A 94 7.37 -3.95 10.71
N ALA A 95 6.42 -3.01 10.68
CA ALA A 95 6.48 -1.81 11.51
C ALA A 95 6.37 -2.12 13.02
N ARG A 96 5.58 -3.12 13.43
CA ARG A 96 5.56 -3.63 14.82
C ARG A 96 6.91 -4.18 15.28
N LEU A 97 7.76 -4.63 14.36
CA LEU A 97 9.12 -5.10 14.64
C LEU A 97 10.15 -3.96 14.66
N GLY A 98 9.71 -2.70 14.56
CA GLY A 98 10.57 -1.51 14.60
C GLY A 98 11.23 -1.19 13.26
N TYR A 99 10.71 -1.70 12.14
CA TYR A 99 11.20 -1.37 10.80
C TYR A 99 10.38 -0.24 10.18
N ASN A 100 11.07 0.64 9.45
CA ASN A 100 10.46 1.63 8.59
C ASN A 100 10.23 1.00 7.21
N VAL A 101 9.05 1.19 6.64
CA VAL A 101 8.64 0.49 5.41
C VAL A 101 8.13 1.49 4.39
N LEU A 102 8.78 1.54 3.23
CA LEU A 102 8.27 2.22 2.04
C LEU A 102 7.63 1.17 1.12
N CYS A 103 6.30 1.13 1.07
CA CYS A 103 5.55 0.29 0.16
C CYS A 103 5.26 1.04 -1.14
N LEU A 104 5.59 0.42 -2.27
CA LEU A 104 5.44 0.97 -3.61
C LEU A 104 4.71 -0.01 -4.54
N ASP A 105 3.89 0.52 -5.44
CA ASP A 105 3.54 -0.17 -6.68
C ASP A 105 4.74 -0.20 -7.64
N SER A 106 4.77 -1.24 -8.47
CA SER A 106 5.82 -1.47 -9.48
C SER A 106 5.82 -0.47 -10.64
N ASP A 107 4.77 0.31 -10.80
CA ASP A 107 4.67 1.41 -11.77
C ASP A 107 5.19 2.75 -11.21
N SER A 108 5.89 2.70 -10.08
CA SER A 108 6.68 3.81 -9.54
C SER A 108 8.09 3.86 -10.15
N ILE A 109 8.72 5.04 -10.05
CA ILE A 109 10.14 5.23 -10.37
C ILE A 109 10.75 6.23 -9.39
N PHE A 110 11.96 5.93 -8.90
CA PHE A 110 12.78 6.88 -8.17
C PHE A 110 13.52 7.78 -9.17
N LEU A 111 13.32 9.08 -9.02
CA LEU A 111 14.02 10.12 -9.78
C LEU A 111 15.17 10.75 -8.98
N THR A 112 15.17 10.57 -7.66
CA THR A 112 16.11 11.16 -6.72
C THR A 112 16.09 10.37 -5.42
N ASP A 113 17.00 10.67 -4.49
CA ASP A 113 17.01 10.05 -3.17
C ASP A 113 15.78 10.49 -2.36
N ILE A 114 14.80 9.60 -2.20
CA ILE A 114 13.55 9.87 -1.49
C ILE A 114 13.78 10.13 0.01
N TYR A 115 14.82 9.55 0.61
CA TYR A 115 15.09 9.71 2.04
C TYR A 115 15.54 11.11 2.40
N THR A 116 16.16 11.85 1.47
CA THR A 116 16.45 13.27 1.63
C THR A 116 15.19 14.07 1.99
N TYR A 117 14.03 13.69 1.46
CA TYR A 117 12.75 14.35 1.72
C TYR A 117 12.00 13.71 2.91
N LEU A 118 11.90 12.38 2.95
CA LEU A 118 11.15 11.67 4.01
C LEU A 118 11.77 11.85 5.40
N LYS A 119 13.08 12.10 5.48
CA LYS A 119 13.81 12.33 6.72
C LYS A 119 14.01 13.82 7.05
N ALA A 120 13.48 14.72 6.22
CA ALA A 120 13.44 16.15 6.51
C ALA A 120 12.13 16.56 7.22
N PRO A 121 12.13 17.64 8.03
CA PRO A 121 10.89 18.24 8.53
C PRO A 121 9.98 18.72 7.38
N PRO A 122 8.64 18.64 7.52
CA PRO A 122 7.92 18.09 8.67
C PRO A 122 7.72 16.56 8.61
N LEU A 123 8.12 15.91 7.50
CA LEU A 123 7.82 14.50 7.24
C LEU A 123 8.51 13.54 8.22
N ARG A 124 9.72 13.88 8.67
CA ARG A 124 10.49 13.06 9.63
C ARG A 124 9.75 12.77 10.94
N ASP A 125 8.80 13.64 11.30
CA ASP A 125 8.05 13.58 12.56
C ASP A 125 6.69 12.86 12.37
N MET A 126 6.39 12.40 11.15
CA MET A 126 5.17 11.66 10.83
C MET A 126 5.42 10.15 10.90
N ALA A 127 4.54 9.42 11.60
CA ALA A 127 4.66 7.97 11.71
C ALA A 127 4.14 7.20 10.48
N LEU A 128 3.24 7.83 9.72
CA LEU A 128 2.60 7.29 8.55
C LEU A 128 2.39 8.42 7.54
N MET A 129 2.80 8.17 6.31
CA MET A 129 2.63 9.05 5.17
C MET A 129 2.05 8.24 4.01
N ALA A 130 1.11 8.85 3.30
CA ALA A 130 0.58 8.31 2.06
C ALA A 130 0.23 9.49 1.16
N LEU A 131 0.18 9.23 -0.15
CA LEU A 131 -0.22 10.26 -1.10
C LEU A 131 -1.73 10.28 -1.25
N ARG A 132 -2.24 11.44 -1.66
CA ARG A 132 -3.61 11.57 -2.14
C ARG A 132 -3.66 11.06 -3.57
N ASP A 133 -4.62 10.22 -3.88
CA ASP A 133 -5.01 9.89 -5.24
C ASP A 133 -5.69 11.13 -5.85
N PRO A 134 -5.08 11.76 -6.86
CA PRO A 134 -5.56 13.04 -7.32
C PRO A 134 -6.74 12.88 -8.31
N ALA A 135 -7.01 11.67 -8.82
CA ALA A 135 -8.11 11.39 -9.73
C ALA A 135 -9.46 11.21 -9.00
N ILE A 136 -9.43 10.57 -7.83
CA ILE A 136 -10.65 10.24 -7.05
C ILE A 136 -10.70 10.92 -5.67
N GLY A 137 -9.58 11.50 -5.23
CA GLY A 137 -9.48 12.24 -3.95
C GLY A 137 -9.43 11.37 -2.71
N TRP A 138 -9.09 10.10 -2.88
CA TRP A 138 -8.89 9.13 -1.79
C TRP A 138 -7.42 9.10 -1.38
N LEU A 139 -7.08 8.33 -0.35
CA LEU A 139 -5.69 7.96 -0.14
C LEU A 139 -5.26 7.02 -1.26
N ASN A 140 -4.06 7.18 -1.78
CA ASN A 140 -3.47 6.29 -2.77
C ASN A 140 -2.66 5.20 -2.05
N SER A 141 -3.02 3.93 -2.26
CA SER A 141 -2.35 2.79 -1.62
C SER A 141 -1.09 2.32 -2.36
N ALA A 142 -0.78 2.94 -3.50
CA ALA A 142 0.41 2.64 -4.28
C ALA A 142 1.69 3.14 -3.59
N ILE A 143 1.61 4.17 -2.76
CA ILE A 143 2.76 4.74 -2.04
C ILE A 143 2.40 4.99 -0.59
N ILE A 144 2.93 4.15 0.30
CA ILE A 144 2.76 4.27 1.75
C ILE A 144 4.12 4.20 2.41
N TYR A 145 4.44 5.18 3.25
CA TYR A 145 5.65 5.16 4.08
C TYR A 145 5.29 5.15 5.56
N VAL A 146 5.82 4.17 6.28
CA VAL A 146 5.70 4.02 7.73
C VAL A 146 7.08 4.22 8.33
N GLN A 147 7.22 5.11 9.31
CA GLN A 147 8.48 5.29 10.01
C GLN A 147 8.31 5.56 11.49
N ASN A 148 9.23 5.07 12.32
CA ASN A 148 9.27 5.34 13.76
C ASN A 148 7.90 5.10 14.45
N ALA A 149 7.09 4.19 13.89
CA ALA A 149 5.75 3.94 14.38
C ALA A 149 5.85 3.11 15.66
N ARG A 150 5.17 3.57 16.72
CA ARG A 150 5.04 2.78 17.94
C ARG A 150 4.35 1.44 17.62
N PRO A 151 4.85 0.29 18.10
CA PRO A 151 4.21 -1.00 17.83
C PRO A 151 2.74 -1.10 18.28
N ASP A 152 2.37 -0.34 19.30
CA ASP A 152 1.04 -0.17 19.88
C ASP A 152 0.38 1.16 19.49
N GLY A 153 0.93 1.86 18.49
CA GLY A 153 0.52 3.21 18.11
C GLY A 153 -0.63 3.24 17.09
N PRO A 154 -1.25 4.42 16.92
CA PRO A 154 -2.41 4.59 16.04
C PRO A 154 -2.12 4.21 14.59
N ALA A 155 -0.92 4.51 14.06
CA ALA A 155 -0.55 4.14 12.69
C ALA A 155 -0.59 2.62 12.46
N ILE A 156 -0.12 1.84 13.43
CA ILE A 156 -0.11 0.37 13.35
C ILE A 156 -1.53 -0.19 13.44
N TYR A 157 -2.35 0.34 14.35
CA TYR A 157 -3.76 -0.04 14.45
C TYR A 157 -4.51 0.24 13.15
N MET A 158 -4.32 1.43 12.59
CA MET A 158 -4.92 1.84 11.32
C MET A 158 -4.54 0.88 10.18
N LEU A 159 -3.26 0.56 10.02
CA LEU A 159 -2.81 -0.36 8.96
C LEU A 159 -3.33 -1.78 9.16
N ALA A 160 -3.39 -2.27 10.40
CA ALA A 160 -3.92 -3.60 10.71
C ALA A 160 -5.43 -3.70 10.45
N GLU A 161 -6.17 -2.62 10.71
CA GLU A 161 -7.62 -2.57 10.51
C GLU A 161 -8.01 -2.69 9.02
N VAL A 162 -7.15 -2.30 8.08
CA VAL A 162 -7.40 -2.48 6.64
C VAL A 162 -7.61 -3.96 6.30
N ILE A 163 -6.71 -4.84 6.72
CA ILE A 163 -6.82 -6.28 6.47
C ILE A 163 -8.00 -6.87 7.21
N ASP A 164 -8.18 -6.49 8.48
CA ASP A 164 -9.30 -6.97 9.29
C ASP A 164 -10.66 -6.66 8.67
N ARG A 165 -10.86 -5.44 8.14
CA ARG A 165 -12.09 -5.08 7.42
C ARG A 165 -12.25 -5.84 6.11
N LEU A 166 -11.17 -5.95 5.32
CA LEU A 166 -11.20 -6.66 4.04
C LEU A 166 -11.58 -8.14 4.20
N GLU A 167 -11.10 -8.79 5.27
CA GLU A 167 -11.42 -10.19 5.56
C GLU A 167 -12.82 -10.35 6.15
N ARG A 168 -13.22 -9.50 7.11
CA ARG A 168 -14.60 -9.49 7.64
C ARG A 168 -15.65 -9.33 6.53
N TRP A 169 -15.33 -8.58 5.49
CA TRP A 169 -16.21 -8.42 4.34
C TRP A 169 -16.28 -9.65 3.45
N ALA A 170 -15.21 -10.42 3.36
CA ALA A 170 -15.18 -11.64 2.57
C ALA A 170 -15.79 -12.86 3.30
N GLU A 171 -16.06 -12.76 4.60
CA GLU A 171 -16.70 -13.84 5.40
C GLU A 171 -18.12 -14.18 4.92
N ALA A 172 -18.90 -13.20 4.45
CA ALA A 172 -20.30 -13.36 4.03
C ALA A 172 -20.46 -13.51 2.51
N LYS A 173 -19.49 -14.16 1.85
CA LYS A 173 -19.39 -14.20 0.38
C LYS A 173 -20.67 -14.72 -0.29
N ASP A 174 -21.28 -15.77 0.27
CA ASP A 174 -22.46 -16.39 -0.31
C ASP A 174 -23.69 -15.49 -0.20
N GLU A 175 -23.86 -14.82 0.95
CA GLU A 175 -24.93 -13.84 1.16
C GLU A 175 -24.75 -12.61 0.26
N LEU A 176 -23.51 -12.13 0.10
CA LEU A 176 -23.20 -11.00 -0.80
C LEU A 176 -23.49 -11.36 -2.25
N ASN A 177 -23.12 -12.56 -2.69
CA ASN A 177 -23.42 -13.06 -4.02
C ASN A 177 -24.93 -13.15 -4.28
N GLN A 178 -25.70 -13.69 -3.32
CA GLN A 178 -27.16 -13.78 -3.44
C GLN A 178 -27.83 -12.41 -3.58
N ARG A 179 -27.22 -11.36 -3.02
CA ARG A 179 -27.68 -9.97 -3.12
C ARG A 179 -27.16 -9.23 -4.36
N GLY A 180 -26.31 -9.87 -5.17
CA GLY A 180 -25.65 -9.24 -6.31
C GLY A 180 -24.63 -8.16 -5.90
N TRP A 181 -24.07 -8.26 -4.69
CA TRP A 181 -23.11 -7.29 -4.16
C TRP A 181 -21.67 -7.76 -4.41
N PRO A 182 -20.70 -6.82 -4.50
CA PRO A 182 -19.29 -7.18 -4.60
C PRO A 182 -18.83 -8.07 -3.42
N ILE A 183 -18.19 -9.20 -3.74
CA ILE A 183 -17.66 -10.18 -2.76
C ILE A 183 -16.49 -9.68 -1.92
N GLY A 184 -16.00 -8.48 -2.24
CA GLY A 184 -14.84 -7.87 -1.63
C GLY A 184 -14.77 -6.41 -2.04
N CYS A 185 -13.92 -5.68 -1.34
CA CYS A 185 -13.77 -4.25 -1.50
C CYS A 185 -12.34 -3.91 -1.87
N TRP A 186 -12.18 -2.84 -2.61
CA TRP A 186 -10.86 -2.39 -3.04
C TRP A 186 -10.06 -1.86 -1.83
N GLU A 187 -8.84 -2.34 -1.62
CA GLU A 187 -8.04 -2.01 -0.44
C GLU A 187 -7.74 -0.52 -0.30
N GLN A 188 -7.59 0.21 -1.42
CA GLN A 188 -7.41 1.66 -1.42
C GLN A 188 -8.60 2.41 -0.79
N MET A 189 -9.81 1.94 -1.08
CA MET A 189 -11.04 2.47 -0.49
C MET A 189 -11.10 2.15 1.00
N VAL A 190 -10.72 0.93 1.41
CA VAL A 190 -10.71 0.54 2.83
C VAL A 190 -9.70 1.35 3.61
N MET A 191 -8.51 1.57 3.05
CA MET A 191 -7.49 2.38 3.71
C MET A 191 -7.94 3.82 3.90
N SER A 192 -8.68 4.38 2.93
CA SER A 192 -9.31 5.69 3.05
C SER A 192 -10.40 5.71 4.14
N ASP A 193 -11.22 4.65 4.20
CA ASP A 193 -12.25 4.48 5.23
C ASP A 193 -11.64 4.42 6.64
N VAL A 194 -10.57 3.66 6.81
CA VAL A 194 -9.90 3.52 8.10
C VAL A 194 -9.24 4.83 8.52
N LEU A 195 -8.51 5.50 7.61
CA LEU A 195 -7.89 6.80 7.90
C LEU A 195 -8.95 7.83 8.31
N MET A 196 -10.01 7.97 7.53
CA MET A 196 -11.09 8.90 7.84
C MET A 196 -11.75 8.53 9.18
N GLY A 197 -11.99 7.24 9.44
CA GLY A 197 -12.50 6.75 10.73
C GLY A 197 -11.61 7.17 11.91
N ALA A 198 -10.29 7.09 11.74
CA ALA A 198 -9.32 7.56 12.74
C ALA A 198 -9.38 9.09 12.93
N VAL A 199 -9.50 9.87 11.83
CA VAL A 199 -9.60 11.34 11.89
C VAL A 199 -10.87 11.80 12.59
N ILE A 200 -12.02 11.16 12.31
CA ILE A 200 -13.31 11.53 12.91
C ILE A 200 -13.54 10.91 14.30
N GLY A 201 -12.65 10.03 14.76
CA GLY A 201 -12.74 9.36 16.06
C GLY A 201 -13.87 8.34 16.18
N ARG A 202 -14.39 7.80 15.07
CA ARG A 202 -15.41 6.75 15.07
C ARG A 202 -15.29 5.83 13.85
N PRO A 203 -15.66 4.54 13.96
CA PRO A 203 -15.67 3.64 12.81
C PRO A 203 -16.53 4.18 11.66
N MET A 204 -16.03 4.03 10.43
CA MET A 204 -16.73 4.37 9.21
C MET A 204 -16.55 3.22 8.23
N SER A 205 -17.63 2.53 7.85
CA SER A 205 -17.59 1.34 7.00
C SER A 205 -18.71 1.44 5.97
N TYR A 206 -18.41 1.93 4.77
CA TYR A 206 -19.48 2.16 3.77
C TYR A 206 -19.10 1.82 2.33
N GLY A 207 -17.81 1.96 1.97
CA GLY A 207 -17.42 2.33 0.61
C GLY A 207 -17.78 1.38 -0.53
N CYS A 208 -18.00 0.08 -0.30
CA CYS A 208 -18.02 -0.91 -1.40
C CYS A 208 -19.36 -1.60 -1.71
N TRP A 209 -20.20 -1.95 -0.73
CA TRP A 209 -21.46 -2.67 -1.01
C TRP A 209 -22.63 -1.75 -1.39
N ASN A 210 -22.58 -0.49 -0.94
CA ASN A 210 -23.62 0.49 -1.21
C ASN A 210 -23.21 1.62 -2.15
N ARG A 211 -21.97 1.60 -2.67
CA ARG A 211 -21.49 2.64 -3.61
C ARG A 211 -22.45 2.86 -4.76
N ASP A 212 -22.93 1.76 -5.33
CA ASP A 212 -23.73 1.78 -6.54
C ASP A 212 -25.25 1.68 -6.24
N ASN A 213 -25.61 1.40 -4.98
CA ASN A 213 -27.00 1.17 -4.54
C ASN A 213 -27.62 2.35 -3.76
N ASN A 214 -26.83 3.32 -3.27
CA ASN A 214 -27.34 4.47 -2.52
C ASN A 214 -26.48 5.73 -2.77
N VAL A 215 -26.88 6.47 -3.80
CA VAL A 215 -26.22 7.68 -4.30
C VAL A 215 -26.07 8.76 -3.23
N THR A 216 -27.14 9.06 -2.48
CA THR A 216 -27.12 10.12 -1.45
C THR A 216 -26.01 9.90 -0.42
N TYR A 217 -25.86 8.66 0.02
CA TYR A 217 -24.86 8.33 1.04
C TYR A 217 -23.47 8.17 0.42
N ARG A 218 -23.33 7.64 -0.81
CA ARG A 218 -22.06 7.70 -1.56
C ARG A 218 -21.58 9.15 -1.66
N ASP A 219 -22.44 10.08 -2.05
CA ASP A 219 -22.10 11.48 -2.21
C ASP A 219 -21.75 12.13 -0.86
N ALA A 220 -22.39 11.73 0.23
CA ALA A 220 -22.02 12.16 1.58
C ALA A 220 -20.64 11.65 2.01
N TRP A 221 -20.33 10.39 1.70
CA TRP A 221 -19.05 9.73 1.97
C TRP A 221 -17.91 10.34 1.15
N GLU A 222 -18.10 10.49 -0.17
CA GLU A 222 -17.17 11.18 -1.06
C GLU A 222 -17.02 12.64 -0.66
N GLY A 223 -18.11 13.29 -0.27
CA GLY A 223 -18.12 14.65 0.25
C GLY A 223 -17.27 14.81 1.51
N ALA A 224 -17.27 13.82 2.40
CA ALA A 224 -16.38 13.81 3.57
C ALA A 224 -14.91 13.73 3.14
N HIS A 225 -14.57 12.80 2.24
CA HIS A 225 -13.21 12.67 1.68
C HIS A 225 -12.77 13.97 0.99
N LYS A 226 -13.64 14.57 0.16
CA LYS A 226 -13.42 15.88 -0.49
C LYS A 226 -13.09 16.97 0.53
N ARG A 227 -13.86 17.08 1.61
CA ARG A 227 -13.67 18.11 2.64
C ARG A 227 -12.36 17.93 3.42
N TYR A 228 -12.01 16.70 3.78
CA TYR A 228 -10.83 16.43 4.61
C TYR A 228 -9.52 16.31 3.82
N PHE A 229 -9.56 15.76 2.60
CA PHE A 229 -8.39 15.61 1.72
C PHE A 229 -8.24 16.75 0.70
N GLY A 230 -9.19 17.69 0.68
CA GLY A 230 -9.10 19.00 0.04
C GLY A 230 -8.75 18.98 -1.44
N TYR A 231 -9.71 18.64 -2.31
CA TYR A 231 -9.54 18.87 -3.76
C TYR A 231 -10.64 19.79 -4.30
N SER A 232 -10.21 20.90 -4.90
CA SER A 232 -11.04 21.85 -5.64
C SER A 232 -10.84 21.75 -7.17
N ASP A 233 -9.90 20.91 -7.64
CA ASP A 233 -9.48 20.90 -9.03
C ASP A 233 -10.13 19.78 -9.86
N PRO A 234 -10.47 20.05 -11.15
CA PRO A 234 -11.18 19.15 -12.05
C PRO A 234 -10.26 18.06 -12.66
N GLY A 235 -9.42 17.44 -11.86
CA GLY A 235 -8.58 16.34 -12.32
C GLY A 235 -7.20 16.40 -11.68
N GLY A 236 -6.78 15.24 -11.19
CA GLY A 236 -5.50 15.10 -10.55
C GLY A 236 -4.31 15.46 -11.41
N ILE A 237 -3.15 15.57 -10.77
CA ILE A 237 -1.87 15.67 -11.46
C ILE A 237 -1.61 14.34 -12.17
N ALA A 238 -2.10 14.21 -13.40
CA ALA A 238 -1.80 13.09 -14.27
C ALA A 238 -0.43 13.28 -14.91
N ILE A 239 0.23 12.17 -15.28
CA ILE A 239 1.53 12.20 -16.00
C ILE A 239 1.48 13.06 -17.27
N THR A 240 0.30 13.19 -17.88
CA THR A 240 0.04 14.07 -19.02
C THR A 240 0.26 15.55 -18.74
N GLN A 241 0.22 15.98 -17.48
CA GLN A 241 0.51 17.36 -17.08
C GLN A 241 2.02 17.66 -17.08
N TYR A 242 2.87 16.67 -16.78
CA TYR A 242 4.34 16.79 -16.86
C TYR A 242 4.88 16.65 -18.28
N LEU A 243 4.11 16.02 -19.17
CA LEU A 243 4.46 15.86 -20.59
C LEU A 243 3.97 17.03 -21.46
N LYS A 244 3.34 18.06 -20.88
CA LYS A 244 3.07 19.29 -21.61
C LYS A 244 4.39 20.02 -21.81
N VAL A 245 4.94 19.90 -23.02
CA VAL A 245 6.04 20.75 -23.49
C VAL A 245 5.57 22.18 -23.34
N HIS A 246 6.11 22.91 -22.36
CA HIS A 246 5.92 24.34 -22.29
C HIS A 246 6.50 24.94 -23.58
N PRO A 247 5.75 25.76 -24.34
CA PRO A 247 6.34 26.53 -25.42
C PRO A 247 7.44 27.37 -24.80
N VAL A 248 8.65 27.25 -25.36
CA VAL A 248 9.77 28.13 -25.03
C VAL A 248 9.29 29.55 -25.27
N ALA A 249 9.28 30.37 -24.23
CA ALA A 249 9.07 31.81 -24.32
C ALA A 249 10.34 32.49 -24.84
#